data_AF-A0A699UUG1-F1
#
_entry.id   AF-A0A699UUG1-F1
#
_cell.length_a   1.000
_cell.length_b   1.000
_cell.length_c   1.000
_cell.angle_alpha   90.00
_cell.angle_beta   90.00
_cell.angle_gamma   90.00
#
_symmetry.space_group_name_H-M   'P 1'
#
loop_
_entity.id
_entity.type
_entity.pdbx_description
1 polymer ?
#
loop_
_entity_poly.entity_id
_entity_poly.type
_entity_poly.pdbx_seq_one_letter_code
_entity_poly.pdbx_strand_id
1 'polypeptide(L)'
;VWKSSKQSTTAQHATEAEYIAAKEAVWIRKFVDELGVVPSNNYPIEMNCDNAAAISMAKEPEIMKGARHFQRKFHYVREFVETGEIEMV
;
A
#
# COMPACT_ATOMS: atom_id res chain seq x y z
N VAL A 1 20.15 5.32 6.56
CA VAL A 1 20.13 6.60 5.80
C VAL A 1 18.74 6.76 5.21
N TRP A 2 18.04 7.85 5.50
CA TRP A 2 16.74 8.12 4.88
C TRP A 2 16.91 8.49 3.41
N LYS A 3 16.03 7.99 2.54
CA LYS A 3 16.01 8.33 1.11
C LYS A 3 14.58 8.68 0.71
N SER A 4 14.44 9.75 -0.06
CA SER A 4 13.19 10.10 -0.74
C SER A 4 13.45 10.15 -2.24
N SER A 5 12.47 9.71 -3.04
CA SER A 5 12.50 9.78 -4.48
C SER A 5 11.17 10.31 -4.98
N LYS A 6 11.21 11.13 -6.03
CA LYS A 6 9.99 11.65 -6.67
C LYS A 6 9.34 10.53 -7.47
N GLN A 7 8.04 10.31 -7.25
CA GLN A 7 7.26 9.39 -8.07
C GLN A 7 6.90 10.01 -9.42
N SER A 8 6.85 9.17 -10.45
CA SER A 8 6.41 9.56 -11.80
C SER A 8 4.89 9.79 -11.87
N THR A 9 4.15 9.21 -10.93
CA THR A 9 2.70 9.34 -10.81
C THR A 9 2.36 10.39 -9.77
N THR A 10 1.45 11.30 -10.12
CA THR A 10 0.91 12.30 -9.19
C THR A 10 -0.39 11.78 -8.57
N ALA A 11 -0.48 11.78 -7.24
CA ALA A 11 -1.71 11.50 -6.52
C ALA A 11 -2.63 12.73 -6.55
N GLN A 12 -3.93 12.54 -6.82
CA GLN A 12 -4.92 13.63 -6.78
C GLN A 12 -5.39 13.94 -5.35
N HIS A 13 -5.32 12.95 -4.45
CA HIS A 13 -5.71 13.08 -3.05
C HIS A 13 -4.79 12.28 -2.14
N ALA A 14 -4.77 12.61 -0.84
CA ALA A 14 -3.94 11.96 0.17
C ALA A 14 -4.13 10.43 0.18
N THR A 15 -5.37 9.94 0.11
CA THR A 15 -5.65 8.51 0.02
C THR A 15 -4.94 7.86 -1.17
N GLU A 16 -4.98 8.50 -2.33
CA GLU A 16 -4.32 7.93 -3.50
C GLU A 16 -2.80 7.85 -3.31
N ALA A 17 -2.21 8.83 -2.62
CA ALA A 17 -0.79 8.82 -2.27
C ALA A 17 -0.43 7.64 -1.36
N GLU A 18 -1.21 7.38 -0.31
CA GLU A 18 -1.03 6.22 0.59
C GLU A 18 -1.07 4.89 -0.17
N TYR A 19 -2.03 4.75 -1.10
CA TYR A 19 -2.15 3.52 -1.89
C TYR A 19 -1.01 3.35 -2.91
N ILE A 20 -0.47 4.44 -3.43
CA ILE A 20 0.74 4.39 -4.29
C ILE A 20 1.93 3.92 -3.45
N ALA A 21 2.11 4.48 -2.24
CA ALA A 21 3.18 4.07 -1.33
C ALA A 21 3.04 2.58 -0.94
N ALA A 22 1.84 2.11 -0.65
CA ALA A 22 1.57 0.70 -0.33
C ALA A 22 1.97 -0.25 -1.45
N LYS A 23 1.59 0.10 -2.69
CA LYS A 23 1.98 -0.67 -3.87
C LYS A 23 3.50 -0.74 -4.04
N GLU A 24 4.21 0.37 -3.80
CA GLU A 24 5.67 0.40 -3.89
C GLU A 24 6.33 -0.43 -2.80
N ALA A 25 5.81 -0.38 -1.58
CA ALA A 25 6.33 -1.18 -0.48
C ALA A 25 6.23 -2.69 -0.77
N VAL A 26 5.10 -3.15 -1.32
CA VAL A 26 4.92 -4.53 -1.79
C VAL A 26 5.92 -4.88 -2.89
N TRP A 27 6.12 -3.99 -3.86
CA TRP A 27 7.08 -4.22 -4.93
C TRP A 27 8.51 -4.34 -4.41
N ILE A 28 8.92 -3.45 -3.49
CA ILE A 28 10.24 -3.50 -2.85
C ILE A 28 10.41 -4.81 -2.07
N ARG A 29 9.40 -5.25 -1.31
CA ARG A 29 9.44 -6.54 -0.61
C ARG A 29 9.69 -7.69 -1.57
N LYS A 30 8.88 -7.81 -2.62
CA LYS A 30 9.03 -8.88 -3.62
C LYS A 30 10.39 -8.86 -4.28
N PHE A 31 10.89 -7.67 -4.62
CA PHE A 31 12.23 -7.51 -5.19
C PHE A 31 13.33 -7.97 -4.23
N VAL A 32 13.23 -7.64 -2.94
CA VAL A 32 14.20 -8.08 -1.93
C VAL A 32 14.13 -9.59 -1.68
N ASP A 33 12.92 -10.16 -1.66
CA ASP A 33 12.70 -11.61 -1.50
C ASP A 33 13.30 -12.38 -2.68
N GLU A 34 13.13 -11.89 -3.92
CA GLU A 34 13.73 -12.47 -5.13
C GLU A 34 15.26 -12.42 -5.12
N LEU A 35 15.86 -11.41 -4.49
CA LEU A 35 17.31 -11.32 -4.33
C LEU A 35 17.87 -12.37 -3.35
N GLY A 36 17.04 -12.93 -2.46
CA GLY A 36 17.45 -13.93 -1.48
C GLY A 36 18.48 -13.43 -0.45
N VAL A 37 18.62 -12.11 -0.31
CA VAL A 37 19.63 -11.46 0.55
C VAL A 37 19.14 -11.25 1.99
N VAL A 38 17.85 -11.47 2.25
CA VAL A 38 17.23 -11.35 3.58
C VAL A 38 16.51 -12.68 3.90
N PRO A 39 16.59 -13.18 5.16
CA PRO A 39 15.76 -14.31 5.59
C PRO A 39 14.27 -14.04 5.35
N SER A 40 13.48 -15.09 5.14
CA SER A 40 12.05 -15.02 4.78
C SER A 40 11.29 -13.90 5.51
N ASN A 41 10.73 -12.96 4.75
CA ASN A 41 10.06 -11.77 5.24
C ASN A 41 8.61 -12.08 5.65
N ASN A 42 8.45 -12.87 6.72
CA ASN A 42 7.15 -13.39 7.16
C ASN A 42 6.31 -12.39 7.96
N TYR A 43 6.80 -11.18 8.21
CA TYR A 43 6.08 -10.15 8.96
C TYR A 43 5.33 -9.22 8.00
N PRO A 44 4.16 -8.67 8.39
CA PRO A 44 3.47 -7.66 7.59
C PRO A 44 4.34 -6.42 7.33
N ILE A 45 4.10 -5.70 6.23
CA ILE A 45 4.64 -4.35 6.03
C ILE A 45 3.81 -3.43 6.92
N GLU A 46 4.40 -2.96 8.02
CA GLU A 46 3.78 -1.89 8.81
C GLU A 46 3.83 -0.57 8.03
N MET A 47 2.66 -0.08 7.65
CA MET A 47 2.47 1.23 7.03
C MET A 47 1.78 2.16 8.01
N ASN A 48 2.54 3.13 8.52
CA ASN A 48 1.99 4.19 9.37
C ASN A 48 1.24 5.19 8.49
N CYS A 49 -0.08 5.08 8.46
CA CYS A 49 -0.95 5.94 7.65
C CYS A 49 -1.64 6.97 8.55
N ASP A 50 -1.43 8.26 8.31
CA ASP A 50 -2.14 9.31 9.07
C ASP A 50 -3.58 9.55 8.56
N ASN A 51 -3.92 9.00 7.41
CA ASN A 51 -5.22 9.16 6.77
C ASN A 51 -6.20 8.04 7.15
N ALA A 52 -7.06 8.32 8.13
CA ALA A 52 -8.11 7.39 8.59
C ALA A 52 -9.04 6.91 7.46
N ALA A 53 -9.28 7.73 6.43
CA ALA A 53 -10.10 7.30 5.28
C ALA A 53 -9.37 6.23 4.46
N ALA A 54 -8.05 6.33 4.29
CA ALA A 54 -7.27 5.31 3.61
C ALA A 54 -7.29 3.98 4.35
N ILE A 55 -7.12 4.03 5.68
CA ILE A 55 -7.19 2.86 6.57
C ILE A 55 -8.58 2.21 6.48
N SER A 56 -9.64 2.99 6.66
CA SER A 56 -11.02 2.48 6.63
C SER A 56 -11.36 1.88 5.27
N MET A 57 -11.00 2.56 4.17
CA MET A 57 -11.20 1.99 2.83
C MET A 57 -10.43 0.67 2.64
N ALA A 58 -9.20 0.56 3.15
CA ALA A 58 -8.41 -0.65 3.01
C ALA A 58 -8.99 -1.83 3.81
N LYS A 59 -9.74 -1.56 4.89
CA LYS A 59 -10.35 -2.57 5.75
C LYS A 59 -11.81 -2.89 5.39
N GLU A 60 -12.54 -1.93 4.83
CA GLU A 60 -14.00 -2.02 4.62
C GLU A 60 -14.39 -1.82 3.14
N PRO A 61 -14.80 -2.89 2.42
CA PRO A 61 -15.03 -2.85 0.98
C PRO A 61 -16.29 -2.06 0.55
N GLU A 62 -17.24 -1.83 1.46
CA GLU A 62 -18.53 -1.22 1.13
C GLU A 62 -18.50 0.32 1.02
N ILE A 63 -17.39 0.96 1.44
CA ILE A 63 -17.34 2.41 1.64
C ILE A 63 -17.32 3.22 0.32
N MET A 64 -17.11 2.60 -0.85
CA MET A 64 -16.66 3.38 -2.01
C MET A 64 -17.58 3.34 -3.24
N LYS A 65 -18.64 4.16 -3.23
CA LYS A 65 -19.41 4.52 -4.44
C LYS A 65 -18.76 5.64 -5.28
N GLY A 66 -17.72 6.33 -4.78
CA GLY A 66 -17.23 7.59 -5.36
C GLY A 66 -15.88 7.58 -6.09
N ALA A 67 -15.05 6.55 -5.95
CA ALA A 67 -13.63 6.61 -6.34
C ALA A 67 -13.27 5.71 -7.53
N ARG A 68 -14.10 5.79 -8.58
CA ARG A 68 -13.99 4.97 -9.79
C ARG A 68 -12.62 5.05 -10.48
N HIS A 69 -11.97 6.22 -10.43
CA HIS A 69 -10.73 6.49 -11.17
C HIS A 69 -9.49 5.75 -10.65
N PHE A 70 -9.50 5.26 -9.40
CA PHE A 70 -8.36 4.53 -8.83
C PHE A 70 -8.72 3.17 -8.22
N GLN A 71 -9.92 2.66 -8.50
CA GLN A 71 -10.41 1.36 -8.00
C GLN A 71 -9.40 0.22 -8.17
N ARG A 72 -8.64 0.17 -9.27
CA ARG A 72 -7.62 -0.87 -9.47
C ARG A 72 -6.50 -0.83 -8.43
N LYS A 73 -5.99 0.37 -8.11
CA LYS A 73 -4.95 0.55 -7.08
C LYS A 73 -5.52 0.16 -5.71
N PHE A 74 -6.78 0.52 -5.48
CA PHE A 74 -7.51 0.17 -4.29
C PHE A 74 -7.62 -1.35 -4.08
N HIS A 75 -8.15 -2.07 -5.06
CA HIS A 75 -8.30 -3.52 -5.00
C HIS A 75 -6.96 -4.23 -4.77
N TYR A 76 -5.90 -3.76 -5.43
CA TYR A 76 -4.56 -4.30 -5.25
C TYR A 76 -4.11 -4.22 -3.80
N VAL A 77 -4.10 -3.02 -3.20
CA VAL A 77 -3.63 -2.83 -1.82
C VAL A 77 -4.53 -3.58 -0.83
N ARG A 78 -5.83 -3.61 -1.07
CA ARG A 78 -6.78 -4.34 -0.23
C ARG A 78 -6.47 -5.83 -0.17
N GLU A 79 -6.14 -6.45 -1.31
CA GLU A 79 -5.74 -7.85 -1.37
C GLU A 79 -4.55 -8.12 -0.43
N PHE A 80 -3.54 -7.25 -0.41
CA PHE A 80 -2.38 -7.39 0.48
C PHE A 80 -2.70 -7.15 1.96
N VAL A 81 -3.69 -6.30 2.26
CA VAL A 81 -4.18 -6.12 3.64
C VAL A 81 -4.98 -7.35 4.07
N GLU A 82 -5.80 -7.92 3.19
CA GLU A 82 -6.57 -9.15 3.44
C GLU A 82 -5.66 -10.38 3.61
N THR A 83 -4.55 -10.48 2.87
CA THR A 83 -3.56 -11.57 3.03
C THR A 83 -2.63 -11.37 4.24
N GLY A 84 -2.71 -10.23 4.93
CA GLY A 84 -1.80 -9.88 6.03
C GLY A 84 -0.38 -9.56 5.58
N GLU A 85 -0.15 -9.32 4.29
CA GLU A 85 1.14 -8.85 3.79
C GLU A 85 1.39 -7.38 4.12
N ILE A 86 0.33 -6.56 4.23
CA ILE A 86 0.39 -5.16 4.68
C ILE A 86 -0.48 -5.01 5.94
N GLU A 87 0.06 -4.28 6.91
CA GLU A 87 -0.69 -3.79 8.06
C GLU A 87 -0.71 -2.27 8.02
N MET A 88 -1.89 -1.69 7.79
CA MET A 88 -2.10 -0.25 7.88
C MET A 88 -2.45 0.12 9.33
N VAL A 89 -1.54 0.86 9.95
CA VAL A 89 -1.59 1.36 11.33
C VAL A 89 -2.00 2.82 11.35
#